data_AF-A0A2M8FUS6-F1
#
_entry.id   AF-A0A2M8FUS6-F1
#
_cell.length_a   1.000
_cell.length_b   1.000
_cell.length_c   1.000
_cell.angle_alpha   90.00
_cell.angle_beta   90.00
_cell.angle_gamma   90.00
#
_symmetry.space_group_name_H-M   'P 1'
#
loop_
_entity.id
_entity.type
_entity.pdbx_description
1 polymer ?
#
loop_
_entity_poly.entity_id
_entity_poly.type
_entity_poly.pdbx_seq_one_letter_code
_entity_poly.pdbx_strand_id
1 'polypeptide(L)'
;MKYKLVRISKFSGNEASIYTLLTENEQGEFQESLFDIFINENKTLFLSEIKNIFSRLKTIGNDTGARESFFRTNEGVPGDGV
;
A
#
# COMPACT_ATOMS: atom_id res chain seq x y z
N MET A 1 -20.03 0.06 -6.25
CA MET A 1 -18.74 -0.53 -5.82
C MET A 1 -18.50 -0.12 -4.37
N LYS A 2 -18.41 -1.06 -3.44
CA LYS A 2 -18.09 -0.76 -2.03
C LYS A 2 -16.63 -1.06 -1.74
N TYR A 3 -16.09 -0.34 -0.77
CA TYR A 3 -14.72 -0.49 -0.30
C TYR A 3 -14.70 -0.76 1.19
N LYS A 4 -13.76 -1.59 1.62
CA LYS A 4 -13.50 -1.83 3.04
C LYS A 4 -12.03 -1.56 3.33
N LEU A 5 -11.78 -0.71 4.32
CA LEU A 5 -10.44 -0.43 4.80
C LEU A 5 -10.02 -1.51 5.80
N VAL A 6 -8.87 -2.13 5.58
CA VAL A 6 -8.32 -3.19 6.44
C VAL A 6 -6.90 -2.84 6.86
N ARG A 7 -6.62 -2.96 8.15
CA ARG A 7 -5.30 -2.67 8.72
C ARG A 7 -4.30 -3.77 8.36
N ILE A 8 -3.11 -3.38 7.92
CA ILE A 8 -2.00 -4.31 7.68
C ILE A 8 -1.10 -4.32 8.92
N SER A 9 -1.41 -5.22 9.86
CA SER A 9 -0.73 -5.28 11.16
C SER A 9 0.78 -5.50 11.06
N LYS A 10 1.28 -6.23 10.05
CA LYS A 10 2.72 -6.50 9.85
C LYS A 10 3.56 -5.24 9.55
N PHE A 11 2.93 -4.17 9.06
CA PHE A 11 3.62 -2.90 8.78
C PHE A 11 3.19 -1.78 9.72
N SER A 12 2.12 -1.98 10.50
CA SER A 12 1.63 -0.97 11.42
C SER A 12 2.38 -1.04 12.75
N GLY A 13 2.75 0.10 13.31
CA GLY A 13 3.42 0.19 14.60
C GLY A 13 2.93 1.40 15.41
N ASN A 14 3.75 1.83 16.36
CA ASN A 14 3.42 2.96 17.25
C ASN A 14 3.44 4.31 16.54
N GLU A 15 4.21 4.44 15.46
CA GLU A 15 4.41 5.70 14.74
C GLU A 15 3.35 5.92 13.65
N ALA A 16 2.88 4.85 13.00
CA ALA A 16 1.79 4.92 12.04
C ALA A 16 1.06 3.59 11.88
N SER A 17 -0.24 3.68 11.55
CA SER A 17 -1.03 2.52 11.13
C SER A 17 -1.19 2.50 9.61
N ILE A 18 -0.88 1.36 9.00
CA ILE A 18 -0.92 1.14 7.56
C ILE A 18 -2.19 0.35 7.22
N TYR A 19 -2.88 0.78 6.17
CA TYR A 19 -4.13 0.17 5.72
C TYR A 19 -4.10 -0.15 4.23
N THR A 20 -4.93 -1.10 3.82
CA THR A 20 -5.20 -1.48 2.43
C THR A 20 -6.72 -1.53 2.20
N LEU A 21 -7.14 -1.51 0.96
CA LEU A 21 -8.54 -1.60 0.57
C LEU A 21 -8.88 -3.00 0.08
N LEU A 22 -10.06 -3.48 0.45
CA LEU A 22 -10.75 -4.59 -0.20
C LEU A 22 -11.86 -4.02 -1.08
N THR A 23 -12.07 -4.65 -2.23
CA THR A 23 -13.17 -4.35 -3.16
C THR A 23 -14.23 -5.43 -3.09
N GLU A 24 -15.50 -5.01 -3.17
CA GLU A 24 -16.65 -5.91 -3.29
C GLU A 24 -16.80 -6.37 -4.75
N ASN A 25 -16.95 -7.67 -4.98
CA ASN A 25 -17.28 -8.24 -6.29
C ASN A 25 -18.78 -8.10 -6.62
N GLU A 26 -19.20 -8.56 -7.80
CA GLU A 26 -20.60 -8.51 -8.23
C GLU A 26 -21.54 -9.33 -7.33
N GLN A 27 -21.00 -10.34 -6.64
CA GLN A 27 -21.69 -11.22 -5.71
C GLN A 27 -21.84 -10.61 -4.29
N GLY A 28 -21.30 -9.42 -4.04
CA GLY A 28 -21.35 -8.78 -2.73
C GLY A 28 -20.29 -9.24 -1.73
N GLU A 29 -19.27 -9.98 -2.18
CA GLU A 29 -18.21 -10.52 -1.35
C GLU A 29 -16.94 -9.67 -1.49
N PHE A 30 -16.25 -9.42 -0.36
CA PHE A 30 -14.96 -8.73 -0.37
C PHE A 30 -13.85 -9.68 -0.80
N GLN A 31 -13.08 -9.27 -1.81
CA GLN A 31 -11.98 -10.06 -2.35
C GLN A 31 -10.65 -9.80 -1.64
N GLU A 32 -9.55 -10.35 -2.18
CA GLU A 32 -8.18 -10.06 -1.76
C GLU A 32 -7.88 -8.55 -1.73
N SER A 33 -6.96 -8.13 -0.86
CA SER A 33 -6.62 -6.71 -0.74
C SER A 33 -5.90 -6.19 -1.97
N LEU A 34 -6.16 -4.93 -2.33
CA LEU A 34 -5.46 -4.28 -3.46
C LEU A 34 -3.94 -4.30 -3.29
N PHE A 35 -3.46 -4.26 -2.04
CA PHE A 35 -2.05 -4.43 -1.74
C PHE A 35 -1.55 -5.83 -2.10
N ASP A 36 -2.24 -6.89 -1.70
CA ASP A 36 -1.78 -8.27 -1.97
C ASP A 36 -1.86 -8.59 -3.47
N ILE A 37 -2.89 -8.11 -4.17
CA ILE A 37 -3.00 -8.17 -5.63
C ILE A 37 -1.79 -7.50 -6.28
N PHE A 38 -1.47 -6.26 -5.89
CA PHE A 38 -0.31 -5.53 -6.39
C PHE A 38 1.01 -6.30 -6.17
N ILE A 39 1.19 -6.91 -5.00
CA ILE A 39 2.38 -7.73 -4.73
C ILE A 39 2.40 -8.98 -5.61
N ASN A 40 1.28 -9.67 -5.78
CA ASN A 40 1.21 -10.89 -6.58
C ASN A 40 1.54 -10.64 -8.06
N GLU A 41 1.07 -9.52 -8.62
CA GLU A 41 1.33 -9.11 -10.00
C GLU A 41 2.79 -8.74 -10.24
N ASN A 42 3.46 -8.15 -9.25
CA ASN A 42 4.78 -7.53 -9.44
C ASN A 42 5.95 -8.30 -8.82
N LYS A 43 5.72 -9.21 -7.86
CA LYS A 43 6.79 -9.89 -7.11
C LYS A 43 7.78 -10.69 -7.96
N THR A 44 7.38 -11.14 -9.15
CA THR A 44 8.23 -11.93 -10.05
C THR A 44 9.20 -11.05 -10.83
N LEU A 45 8.72 -9.91 -11.36
CA LEU A 45 9.51 -9.03 -12.24
C LEU A 45 10.22 -7.89 -11.48
N PHE A 46 9.65 -7.45 -10.35
CA PHE A 46 10.07 -6.24 -9.63
C PHE A 46 10.36 -6.53 -8.15
N LEU A 47 11.01 -7.66 -7.86
CA LEU A 47 11.22 -8.13 -6.48
C LEU A 47 12.01 -7.14 -5.61
N SER A 48 13.01 -6.46 -6.19
CA SER A 48 13.82 -5.45 -5.50
C SER A 48 12.98 -4.26 -5.03
N GLU A 49 12.10 -3.79 -5.89
CA GLU A 49 11.19 -2.67 -5.67
C GLU A 49 10.16 -3.04 -4.61
N ILE A 50 9.58 -4.24 -4.70
CA ILE A 50 8.68 -4.77 -3.67
C ILE A 50 9.37 -4.83 -2.30
N LYS A 51 10.62 -5.31 -2.22
CA LYS A 51 11.38 -5.32 -0.97
C LYS A 51 11.61 -3.90 -0.44
N ASN A 52 11.88 -2.93 -1.31
CA ASN A 52 12.04 -1.53 -0.92
C ASN A 52 10.74 -0.96 -0.32
N ILE A 53 9.60 -1.22 -0.96
CA ILE A 53 8.27 -0.83 -0.47
C ILE A 53 8.02 -1.44 0.92
N PHE A 54 8.29 -2.73 1.11
CA PHE A 54 8.10 -3.40 2.40
C PHE A 54 8.96 -2.79 3.51
N SER A 55 10.24 -2.51 3.20
CA SER A 55 11.15 -1.85 4.13
C SER A 55 10.63 -0.48 4.54
N ARG A 56 10.22 0.33 3.55
CA ARG A 56 9.68 1.67 3.78
C ARG A 56 8.40 1.67 4.59
N LEU A 57 7.44 0.79 4.28
CA LEU A 57 6.20 0.65 5.06
C LEU A 57 6.48 0.28 6.52
N LYS A 58 7.44 -0.63 6.76
CA LYS A 58 7.84 -1.02 8.12
C LYS A 58 8.46 0.17 8.88
N THR A 59 9.35 0.93 8.26
CA THR A 59 9.98 2.10 8.86
C THR A 59 9.00 3.24 9.12
N ILE A 60 8.03 3.45 8.23
CA ILE A 60 6.92 4.41 8.45
C ILE A 60 6.11 3.99 9.68
N GLY A 61 5.71 2.72 9.77
CA GLY A 61 4.86 2.26 10.86
C GLY A 61 5.54 2.21 12.23
N ASN A 62 6.83 1.89 12.28
CA ASN A 62 7.51 1.55 13.54
C ASN A 62 8.56 2.55 14.00
N ASP A 63 9.20 3.30 13.09
CA ASP A 63 10.43 4.02 13.43
C ASP A 63 10.31 5.55 13.25
N THR A 64 9.59 6.01 12.23
CA THR A 64 9.71 7.41 11.76
C THR A 64 8.40 8.15 11.54
N GLY A 65 7.28 7.44 11.44
CA GLY A 65 6.00 7.98 11.03
C GLY A 65 5.93 8.30 9.53
N ALA A 66 4.80 8.82 9.08
CA ALA A 66 4.55 9.18 7.68
C ALA A 66 5.22 10.53 7.31
N ARG A 67 6.55 10.56 7.25
CA ARG A 67 7.31 11.77 6.87
C ARG A 67 7.15 12.09 5.39
N GLU A 68 7.08 13.39 5.07
CA GLU A 68 6.93 13.91 3.70
C GLU A 68 7.97 13.32 2.72
N SER A 69 9.21 13.10 3.16
CA SER A 69 10.29 12.51 2.36
C SER A 69 10.01 11.11 1.81
N PHE A 70 9.02 10.38 2.35
CA PHE A 70 8.61 9.09 1.82
C PHE A 70 7.64 9.19 0.65
N PHE A 71 7.06 10.37 0.43
CA PHE A 71 6.05 10.64 -0.58
C PHE A 71 6.61 11.55 -1.66
N ARG A 72 6.16 11.35 -2.89
CA ARG A 72 6.38 12.32 -3.96
C ARG A 72 5.24 13.32 -3.92
N THR A 73 5.53 14.50 -3.41
CA THR A 73 4.56 15.60 -3.41
C THR A 73 4.25 16.00 -4.85
N ASN A 74 2.95 16.14 -5.18
CA ASN A 74 2.44 16.52 -6.51
C ASN A 74 2.53 15.44 -7.61
N GLU A 75 2.75 14.17 -7.25
CA GLU A 75 2.69 13.06 -8.21
C GLU A 75 1.24 12.85 -8.69
N GLY A 76 1.04 12.67 -10.01
CA GLY A 76 -0.26 12.37 -10.61
C GLY A 76 -1.08 13.59 -11.06
N VAL A 77 -0.46 14.76 -11.17
CA VAL A 77 -1.09 15.92 -11.84
C VAL A 77 -1.23 15.67 -13.35
N PRO A 78 -2.26 16.24 -14.02
CA PRO A 78 -2.41 16.09 -15.47
C PRO A 78 -1.15 16.54 -16.21
N GLY A 79 -0.53 15.62 -16.96
CA GLY A 79 0.72 15.86 -17.69
C GLY A 79 1.99 15.36 -17.01
N ASP A 80 1.91 14.76 -15.82
CA ASP A 80 3.06 14.22 -15.07
C ASP A 80 3.58 12.88 -15.63
N GLY A 81 2.88 12.29 -16.60
CA GLY A 81 3.29 11.02 -17.24
C GLY A 81 3.25 9.80 -16.32
N VAL A 82 2.58 9.93 -15.17
CA VAL A 82 2.27 8.88 -14.20
C VAL A 82 0.80 8.50 -14.32
#